data_AF-A0A2W4VSD7-F1
#
_entry.id   AF-A0A2W4VSD7-F1
#
_cell.length_a   1.000
_cell.length_b   1.000
_cell.length_c   1.000
_cell.angle_alpha   90.00
_cell.angle_beta   90.00
_cell.angle_gamma   90.00
#
_symmetry.space_group_name_H-M   'P 1'
#
loop_
_entity.id
_entity.type
_entity.pdbx_description
1 polymer ?
#
loop_
_entity_poly.entity_id
_entity_poly.type
_entity_poly.pdbx_seq_one_letter_code
_entity_poly.pdbx_strand_id
1 'polypeptide(L)' 'EEEGRVIAFLGEGAQQQPRVVRQGDLLPNYRVDEITPMGMRLTYLPLNETQRLLFGSTP' A
#
# COMPACT_ATOMS: atom_id res chain seq x y z
N GLU A 1 1.83 -23.60 -7.77
CA GLU A 1 0.91 -22.46 -7.97
C GLU A 1 1.61 -21.18 -7.53
N GLU A 2 2.07 -20.38 -8.49
CA GLU A 2 2.62 -19.04 -8.23
C GLU A 2 1.43 -18.07 -8.26
N GLU A 3 0.62 -18.08 -7.18
CA GLU A 3 -0.45 -17.11 -7.02
C GLU A 3 0.15 -15.71 -7.03
N GLY A 4 -0.18 -14.95 -8.08
CA GLY A 4 0.42 -13.68 -8.45
C GLY A 4 0.50 -12.71 -7.29
N ARG A 5 1.67 -12.65 -6.66
CA ARG A 5 1.95 -11.75 -5.54
C ARG A 5 1.94 -10.32 -6.08
N VAL A 6 0.85 -9.59 -5.86
CA VAL A 6 0.70 -8.21 -6.31
C VAL A 6 1.66 -7.32 -5.52
N ILE A 7 2.45 -6.54 -6.24
CA ILE A 7 3.42 -5.60 -5.69
C ILE A 7 2.95 -4.19 -6.04
N ALA A 8 2.96 -3.28 -5.07
CA ALA A 8 2.64 -1.87 -5.31
C ALA A 8 3.89 -0.98 -5.19
N PHE A 9 3.88 0.14 -5.91
CA PHE A 9 4.89 1.19 -5.81
C PHE A 9 4.27 2.38 -5.09
N LEU A 10 4.81 2.73 -3.91
CA LEU A 10 4.25 3.78 -3.05
C LEU A 10 5.19 4.98 -2.99
N GLY A 11 4.68 6.16 -3.35
CA GLY A 11 5.32 7.45 -3.08
C GLY A 11 4.66 8.14 -1.88
N GLU A 12 5.46 8.73 -0.99
CA GLU A 12 4.96 9.41 0.22
C GLU A 12 5.53 10.85 0.28
N GLY A 13 4.64 11.84 0.35
CA GLY A 13 5.01 13.25 0.47
C GLY A 13 5.90 13.76 -0.68
N ALA A 14 6.89 14.60 -0.35
CA ALA A 14 7.85 15.15 -1.32
C ALA A 14 8.96 14.16 -1.73
N GLN A 15 9.01 12.95 -1.15
CA GLN A 15 9.95 11.93 -1.60
C GLN A 15 9.48 11.32 -2.92
N GLN A 16 10.15 11.71 -4.01
CA GLN A 16 9.83 11.29 -5.37
C GLN A 16 10.32 9.88 -5.74
N GLN A 17 10.91 9.13 -4.81
CA GLN A 17 11.36 7.76 -5.09
C GLN A 17 10.30 6.76 -4.63
N PRO A 18 9.54 6.16 -5.55
CA PRO A 18 8.58 5.14 -5.20
C PRO A 18 9.31 3.93 -4.60
N ARG A 19 8.81 3.44 -3.47
CA ARG A 19 9.31 2.19 -2.87
C ARG A 19 8.38 1.04 -3.22
N VAL A 20 8.97 -0.13 -3.41
CA VAL A 20 8.25 -1.39 -3.57
C VAL A 20 7.64 -1.79 -2.22
N VAL A 21 6.33 -2.05 -2.19
CA VAL A 21 5.61 -2.53 -1.00
C VAL A 21 4.83 -3.81 -1.27
N ARG A 22 4.73 -4.65 -0.24
CA ARG A 22 4.04 -5.95 -0.21
C ARG A 22 3.10 -6.03 0.99
N GLN A 23 2.14 -6.95 0.92
CA GLN A 23 1.31 -7.28 2.06
C GLN A 23 2.17 -7.71 3.25
N GLY A 24 1.89 -7.15 4.42
CA GLY A 24 2.64 -7.38 5.66
C GLY A 24 3.80 -6.41 5.89
N ASP A 25 4.16 -5.57 4.92
CA ASP A 25 5.25 -4.61 5.09
C ASP A 25 4.91 -3.56 6.17
N LEU A 26 5.94 -3.18 6.93
CA LEU A 26 5.91 -2.07 7.88
C LEU A 26 6.63 -0.86 7.25
N LEU A 27 5.88 0.21 7.09
CA LEU A 27 6.32 1.54 6.66
C LEU A 27 6.44 2.45 7.89
N PRO A 28 7.10 3.62 7.79
CA PRO A 28 7.34 4.48 8.96
C PRO A 28 6.11 4.77 9.81
N ASN A 29 4.96 5.02 9.19
CA ASN A 29 3.70 5.30 9.88
C ASN A 29 2.56 4.34 9.55
N TYR A 30 2.81 3.34 8.70
CA TYR A 30 1.76 2.49 8.15
C TYR A 30 2.14 1.01 8.19
N ARG A 31 1.15 0.13 8.33
CA ARG A 31 1.26 -1.30 8.01
C ARG A 31 0.47 -1.59 6.76
N VAL A 32 1.02 -2.36 5.83
CA VAL A 32 0.29 -2.85 4.66
C VAL A 32 -0.50 -4.09 5.04
N ASP A 33 -1.82 -3.96 5.12
CA ASP A 33 -2.70 -5.06 5.54
C ASP A 33 -3.05 -5.99 4.36
N GLU A 34 -3.23 -5.42 3.18
CA GLU A 34 -3.65 -6.14 1.98
C GLU A 34 -3.27 -5.35 0.72
N ILE A 35 -2.82 -6.07 -0.32
CA ILE A 35 -2.66 -5.51 -1.66
C ILE A 35 -3.45 -6.40 -2.63
N THR A 36 -4.32 -5.79 -3.41
CA THR A 36 -5.11 -6.43 -4.47
C THR A 36 -4.91 -5.66 -5.79
N PRO A 37 -5.31 -6.24 -6.94
CA PRO A 37 -5.34 -5.49 -8.20
C PRO A 37 -6.25 -4.25 -8.17
N MET A 38 -7.25 -4.21 -7.27
CA MET A 38 -8.21 -3.10 -7.18
C MET A 38 -7.79 -2.00 -6.20
N GLY A 39 -6.76 -2.23 -5.38
CA GLY A 39 -6.36 -1.30 -4.34
C GLY A 39 -5.54 -1.94 -3.21
N MET A 40 -5.23 -1.12 -2.23
CA MET A 40 -4.44 -1.47 -1.05
C MET A 40 -5.14 -1.01 0.23
N ARG A 41 -5.02 -1.82 1.29
CA ARG A 41 -5.44 -1.46 2.65
C ARG A 41 -4.22 -1.23 3.51
N LEU A 42 -4.20 -0.09 4.20
CA LEU A 42 -3.15 0.35 5.09
C LEU A 42 -3.73 0.61 6.48
N THR A 43 -2.98 0.33 7.54
CA THR A 43 -3.30 0.81 8.89
C THR A 43 -2.29 1.89 9.27
N TYR A 44 -2.77 3.11 9.52
CA TYR A 44 -1.99 4.19 10.09
C TYR A 44 -1.74 3.91 11.58
N LEU A 45 -0.49 3.62 11.92
CA LEU A 45 -0.09 3.12 13.24
C LEU A 45 -0.34 4.11 14.39
N PRO A 46 -0.06 5.42 14.26
CA PRO A 46 -0.22 6.36 15.37
C PRO A 46 -1.67 6.49 15.89
N LEU A 47 -2.66 6.27 15.03
CA LEU A 47 -4.08 6.34 15.38
C LEU A 47 -4.80 4.98 15.32
N ASN A 48 -4.08 3.92 14.92
CA ASN A 48 -4.65 2.61 14.61
C ASN A 48 -5.85 2.71 13.63
N GLU A 49 -5.73 3.57 12.64
CA GLU A 49 -6.81 3.90 11.70
C GLU A 49 -6.57 3.21 10.35
N THR A 50 -7.58 2.51 9.85
CA THR A 50 -7.48 1.81 8.55
C THR A 50 -7.87 2.74 7.40
N GLN A 51 -6.98 2.83 6.40
CA GLN A 51 -7.15 3.58 5.17
C GLN A 51 -7.20 2.63 3.97
N ARG A 52 -8.02 2.97 2.97
CA ARG A 52 -8.13 2.22 1.72
C ARG A 52 -7.71 3.12 0.56
N LEU A 53 -6.72 2.67 -0.19
CA LEU A 53 -6.31 3.27 -1.44
C LEU A 53 -6.86 2.41 -2.58
N LEU A 54 -7.55 3.02 -3.53
CA LEU A 54 -8.05 2.33 -4.72
C LEU A 54 -7.06 2.53 -5.87
N PHE A 55 -6.80 1.48 -6.63
CA PHE A 55 -6.01 1.55 -7.86
C PHE A 55 -7.00 1.75 -9.03
N GLY A 56 -6.87 2.86 -9.77
CA GLY A 56 -7.87 3.32 -10.76
C GLY A 56 -9.05 4.03 -10.09
N SER A 57 -9.46 5.23 -10.49
CA SER A 57 -9.88 5.60 -11.85
C SER A 57 -9.58 7.09 -12.11
N THR A 58 -8.74 7.38 -13.11
CA THR A 58 -8.73 8.67 -13.82
C THR A 58 -8.56 8.36 -15.30
N PRO A 59 -9.53 8.74 -16.18
CA PRO A 59 -9.36 8.64 -17.62
C PRO A 59 -8.25 9.59 -18.13
#